data_AF-A0A1C4K7F7-F1
#
_entry.id   AF-A0A1C4K7F7-F1
#
_cell.length_a   1.000
_cell.length_b   1.000
_cell.length_c   1.000
_cell.angle_alpha   90.00
_cell.angle_beta   90.00
_cell.angle_gamma   90.00
#
_symmetry.space_group_name_H-M   'P 1'
#
loop_
_entity.id
_entity.type
_entity.pdbx_description
1 polymer ?
#
loop_
_entity_poly.entity_id
_entity_poly.type
_entity_poly.pdbx_seq_one_letter_code
_entity_poly.pdbx_strand_id
1 'polypeptide(L)'
;MKADYQELVDEISALLGAPATLEDKDFGLIAFGAHDSGPEDSLDQVRTRTILTRTSSAAVRAWFEGFGIARATGPVRIPAAPDAGVLRDRVCLPVRHGGAVYGYVWLLDSAHGPTAPQLASAMQVADRIGELLADEATAEDAATREFRRAVTTTDWERDTALAALRAALGPHADDLYTVLCVAPWPAEEPPPARRVPGTAAACVLPTAGGGRRLAVLVRVRTGTGVPASVLSAAG
;
A
#
# COMPACT_ATOMS: atom_id res chain seq x y z
N MET A 1 -0.79 12.80 4.02
CA MET A 1 -0.75 11.36 3.69
C MET A 1 0.39 10.60 4.36
N LYS A 2 1.66 10.66 3.91
CA LYS A 2 2.73 9.93 4.62
C LYS A 2 2.94 10.43 6.06
N ALA A 3 2.79 11.73 6.30
CA ALA A 3 2.82 12.31 7.64
C ALA A 3 1.70 11.75 8.52
N ASP A 4 0.48 11.67 7.98
CA ASP A 4 -0.71 11.21 8.68
C ASP A 4 -0.61 9.74 9.12
N TYR A 5 -0.08 8.85 8.26
CA TYR A 5 0.19 7.46 8.64
C TYR A 5 1.34 7.32 9.63
N GLN A 6 2.37 8.18 9.53
CA GLN A 6 3.49 8.14 10.45
C GLN A 6 3.02 8.50 11.87
N GLU A 7 2.24 9.58 12.02
CA GLU A 7 1.67 9.98 13.31
C GLU A 7 0.79 8.89 13.93
N LEU A 8 -0.06 8.23 13.13
CA LEU A 8 -0.92 7.14 13.62
C LEU A 8 -0.12 5.90 14.03
N VAL A 9 0.93 5.54 13.30
CA VAL A 9 1.77 4.40 13.68
C VAL A 9 2.64 4.72 14.90
N ASP A 10 3.14 5.94 15.02
CA ASP A 10 3.86 6.41 16.21
C ASP A 10 2.94 6.39 17.45
N GLU A 11 1.66 6.77 17.30
CA GLU A 11 0.64 6.63 18.35
C GLU A 11 0.47 5.17 18.79
N ILE A 12 0.36 4.23 17.84
CA ILE A 12 0.27 2.79 18.14
C ILE A 12 1.54 2.31 18.87
N SER A 13 2.73 2.66 18.38
CA SER A 13 4.00 2.28 19.01
C SER A 13 4.10 2.81 20.44
N ALA A 14 3.63 4.03 20.69
CA ALA A 14 3.58 4.63 22.02
C ALA A 14 2.59 3.91 22.96
N LEU A 15 1.37 3.59 22.48
CA LEU A 15 0.36 2.87 23.26
C LEU A 15 0.83 1.47 23.67
N LEU A 16 1.55 0.80 22.77
CA LEU A 16 1.95 -0.59 22.94
C LEU A 16 3.34 -0.74 23.57
N GLY A 17 4.13 0.33 23.66
CA GLY A 17 5.48 0.31 24.21
C GLY A 17 6.44 -0.56 23.39
N ALA A 18 6.20 -0.66 22.08
CA ALA A 18 6.95 -1.54 21.18
C ALA A 18 6.94 -0.98 19.75
N PRO A 19 7.97 -1.26 18.93
CA PRO A 19 7.97 -0.85 17.54
C PRO A 19 6.81 -1.48 16.76
N ALA A 20 6.22 -0.70 15.85
CA ALA A 20 5.12 -1.12 15.00
C ALA A 20 5.40 -0.81 13.52
N THR A 21 5.03 -1.73 12.62
CA THR A 21 5.01 -1.47 11.17
C THR A 21 3.58 -1.44 10.67
N LEU A 22 3.22 -0.47 9.82
CA LEU A 22 2.01 -0.50 9.03
C LEU A 22 2.33 -1.01 7.63
N GLU A 23 1.65 -2.06 7.21
CA GLU A 23 1.74 -2.65 5.88
C GLU A 23 0.38 -2.64 5.19
N ASP A 24 0.35 -2.53 3.87
CA ASP A 24 -0.86 -2.75 3.08
C ASP A 24 -1.27 -4.23 3.07
N LYS A 25 -2.46 -4.53 2.53
CA LYS A 25 -2.97 -5.91 2.43
C LYS A 25 -2.07 -6.87 1.64
N ASP A 26 -1.12 -6.35 0.85
CA ASP A 26 -0.17 -7.10 0.05
C ASP A 26 1.22 -7.15 0.70
N PHE A 27 1.32 -6.77 1.99
CA PHE A 27 2.52 -6.78 2.82
C PHE A 27 3.60 -5.79 2.33
N GLY A 28 3.17 -4.70 1.69
CA GLY A 28 4.00 -3.56 1.35
C GLY A 28 4.08 -2.55 2.51
N LEU A 29 5.28 -2.21 2.96
CA LEU A 29 5.50 -1.26 4.06
C LEU A 29 4.99 0.15 3.69
N ILE A 30 4.10 0.70 4.53
CA ILE A 30 3.56 2.07 4.42
C ILE A 30 4.31 3.02 5.37
N ALA A 31 4.38 2.66 6.65
CA ALA A 31 4.97 3.47 7.71
C ALA A 31 5.57 2.59 8.83
N PHE A 32 6.46 3.16 9.64
CA PHE A 32 7.14 2.47 10.73
C PHE A 32 7.27 3.40 11.92
N GLY A 33 6.75 2.99 13.08
CA GLY A 33 6.88 3.73 14.32
C GLY A 33 7.95 3.09 15.19
N ALA A 34 9.00 3.85 15.47
CA ALA A 34 10.07 3.43 16.36
C ALA A 34 9.63 3.51 17.83
N HIS A 35 10.18 2.65 18.68
CA HIS A 35 10.10 2.79 20.13
C HIS A 35 11.51 2.81 20.71
N ASP A 36 11.86 3.87 21.44
CA ASP A 36 13.20 4.12 21.97
C ASP A 36 13.55 3.10 23.07
N SER A 37 14.04 1.94 22.63
CA SER A 37 14.50 0.86 23.50
C SER A 37 16.02 0.81 23.49
N GLY A 38 16.68 1.83 24.04
CA GLY A 38 18.12 1.84 24.33
C GLY A 38 19.11 1.76 23.13
N PRO A 39 20.40 2.09 23.35
CA PRO A 39 21.37 2.25 22.26
C PRO A 39 21.90 0.96 21.62
N GLU A 40 21.68 -0.22 22.22
CA GLU A 40 22.14 -1.51 21.65
C GLU A 40 21.04 -2.34 20.98
N ASP A 41 19.77 -2.25 21.40
CA ASP A 41 18.65 -3.03 20.82
C ASP A 41 17.91 -2.31 19.68
N SER A 42 17.99 -0.97 19.61
CA SER A 42 17.32 -0.16 18.58
C SER A 42 17.90 -0.34 17.18
N LEU A 43 19.20 -0.64 17.08
CA LEU A 43 19.89 -0.82 15.81
C LEU A 43 19.75 -2.23 15.24
N ASP A 44 19.59 -3.26 16.08
CA ASP A 44 19.56 -4.66 15.63
C ASP A 44 18.17 -5.12 15.15
N GLN A 45 17.09 -4.47 15.62
CA GLN A 45 15.73 -4.74 15.15
C GLN A 45 15.46 -4.25 13.73
N VAL A 46 16.13 -3.17 13.33
CA VAL A 46 16.16 -2.67 11.94
C VAL A 46 17.05 -3.54 11.05
N ARG A 47 18.04 -4.25 11.64
CA ARG A 47 19.05 -5.02 10.90
C ARG A 47 18.72 -6.48 10.65
N THR A 48 17.89 -7.11 11.46
CA THR A 48 17.81 -8.59 11.45
C THR A 48 17.22 -9.15 10.13
N ARG A 49 16.41 -8.39 9.39
CA ARG A 49 15.95 -8.74 8.02
C ARG A 49 15.03 -7.61 7.49
N THR A 50 14.83 -7.46 6.19
CA THR A 50 13.57 -6.92 5.60
C THR A 50 13.33 -5.41 5.38
N ILE A 51 14.32 -4.51 5.47
CA ILE A 51 14.27 -3.30 4.61
C ILE A 51 14.47 -3.70 3.12
N LEU A 52 15.06 -4.87 2.86
CA LEU A 52 15.55 -5.31 1.54
C LEU A 52 14.56 -6.09 0.65
N THR A 53 13.33 -6.32 1.07
CA THR A 53 12.27 -6.76 0.14
C THR A 53 11.00 -6.00 0.48
N ARG A 54 10.67 -5.00 -0.34
CA ARG A 54 9.49 -4.11 -0.22
C ARG A 54 8.12 -4.84 -0.28
N THR A 55 8.12 -6.18 -0.31
CA THR A 55 6.94 -7.04 -0.36
C THR A 55 7.35 -8.45 0.09
N SER A 56 6.53 -9.11 0.91
CA SER A 56 6.71 -10.52 1.27
C SER A 56 6.44 -11.45 0.06
N SER A 57 7.07 -12.63 0.02
CA SER A 57 6.74 -13.62 -1.01
C SER A 57 5.30 -14.12 -0.85
N ALA A 58 4.69 -14.62 -1.93
CA ALA A 58 3.33 -15.17 -1.89
C ALA A 58 3.17 -16.30 -0.86
N ALA A 59 4.22 -17.12 -0.67
CA ALA A 59 4.23 -18.20 0.32
C ALA A 59 4.22 -17.66 1.77
N VAL A 60 5.03 -16.64 2.06
CA VAL A 60 5.05 -15.99 3.39
C VAL A 60 3.71 -15.30 3.68
N ARG A 61 3.16 -14.62 2.68
CA ARG A 61 1.83 -14.02 2.79
C ARG A 61 0.75 -15.06 3.11
N ALA A 62 0.69 -16.14 2.33
CA ALA A 62 -0.30 -17.20 2.54
C ALA A 62 -0.15 -17.84 3.92
N TRP A 63 1.09 -17.97 4.44
CA TRP A 63 1.35 -18.46 5.78
C TRP A 63 0.75 -17.54 6.86
N PHE A 64 0.99 -16.23 6.78
CA PHE A 64 0.41 -15.25 7.69
C PHE A 64 -1.12 -15.19 7.58
N GLU A 65 -1.66 -15.22 6.37
CA GLU A 65 -3.10 -15.28 6.10
C GLU A 65 -3.76 -16.55 6.66
N GLY A 66 -2.99 -17.65 6.77
CA GLY A 66 -3.40 -18.90 7.41
C GLY A 66 -3.81 -18.75 8.89
N PHE A 67 -3.29 -17.74 9.59
CA PHE A 67 -3.72 -17.39 10.95
C PHE A 67 -5.06 -16.63 11.00
N GLY A 68 -5.67 -16.37 9.84
CA GLY A 68 -6.98 -15.72 9.73
C GLY A 68 -6.95 -14.20 9.82
N ILE A 69 -5.77 -13.56 9.76
CA ILE A 69 -5.60 -12.10 9.89
C ILE A 69 -6.46 -11.31 8.90
N ALA A 70 -6.72 -11.84 7.70
CA ALA A 70 -7.55 -11.18 6.69
C ALA A 70 -9.04 -11.10 7.09
N ARG A 71 -9.49 -11.98 7.98
CA ARG A 71 -10.89 -12.07 8.46
C ARG A 71 -11.07 -11.66 9.92
N ALA A 72 -9.99 -11.62 10.70
CA ALA A 72 -10.02 -11.23 12.10
C ALA A 72 -10.54 -9.79 12.27
N THR A 73 -11.33 -9.56 13.31
CA THR A 73 -11.87 -8.24 13.69
C THR A 73 -11.17 -7.65 14.90
N GLY A 74 -10.09 -8.28 15.35
CA GLY A 74 -9.29 -7.88 16.51
C GLY A 74 -7.89 -8.47 16.44
N PRO A 75 -7.06 -8.21 17.47
CA PRO A 75 -5.65 -8.61 17.48
C PRO A 75 -5.48 -10.12 17.32
N VAL A 76 -4.52 -10.52 16.49
CA VAL A 76 -4.13 -11.93 16.28
C VAL A 76 -2.70 -12.12 16.74
N ARG A 77 -2.48 -13.07 17.66
CA ARG A 77 -1.13 -13.48 18.06
C ARG A 77 -0.63 -14.57 17.12
N ILE A 78 0.58 -14.39 16.61
CA ILE A 78 1.24 -15.31 15.69
C ILE A 78 2.54 -15.76 16.34
N PRO A 79 2.68 -17.05 16.69
CA PRO A 79 3.89 -17.56 17.32
C PRO A 79 5.07 -17.54 16.34
N ALA A 80 6.28 -17.50 16.87
CA ALA A 80 7.50 -17.74 16.13
C ALA A 80 7.44 -19.10 15.44
N ALA A 81 7.91 -19.14 14.20
CA ALA A 81 8.05 -20.35 13.42
C ALA A 81 9.42 -20.30 12.73
N PRO A 82 10.50 -20.72 13.44
CA PRO A 82 11.86 -20.67 12.92
C PRO A 82 12.02 -21.40 11.59
N ASP A 83 11.34 -22.53 11.42
CA ASP A 83 11.33 -23.32 10.17
C ASP A 83 10.70 -22.56 8.98
N ALA A 84 9.81 -21.60 9.26
CA ALA A 84 9.22 -20.68 8.28
C ALA A 84 9.99 -19.35 8.18
N GLY A 85 11.12 -19.21 8.89
CA GLY A 85 11.93 -17.99 8.92
C GLY A 85 11.38 -16.88 9.82
N VAL A 86 10.36 -17.16 10.64
CA VAL A 86 9.76 -16.22 11.59
C VAL A 86 10.40 -16.45 12.96
N LEU A 87 11.34 -15.58 13.33
CA LEU A 87 12.21 -15.77 14.49
C LEU A 87 11.60 -15.29 15.82
N ARG A 88 10.53 -14.50 15.76
CA ARG A 88 9.89 -13.88 16.93
C ARG A 88 8.39 -13.92 16.79
N ASP A 89 7.72 -14.03 17.92
CA ASP A 89 6.28 -13.87 18.04
C ASP A 89 5.86 -12.49 17.52
N ARG A 90 4.66 -12.43 16.95
CA ARG A 90 4.09 -11.21 16.42
C ARG A 90 2.66 -11.02 16.87
N VAL A 91 2.29 -9.76 17.04
CA VAL A 91 0.87 -9.39 17.13
C VAL A 91 0.50 -8.67 15.84
N CYS A 92 -0.55 -9.15 15.18
CA CYS A 92 -1.17 -8.51 14.03
C CYS A 92 -2.42 -7.76 14.49
N LEU A 93 -2.51 -6.47 14.19
CA LEU A 93 -3.73 -5.69 14.28
C LEU A 93 -4.29 -5.55 12.86
N PRO A 94 -5.42 -6.18 12.53
CA PRO A 94 -6.01 -6.05 11.20
C PRO A 94 -6.54 -4.62 11.02
N VAL A 95 -6.10 -3.93 9.97
CA VAL A 95 -6.56 -2.58 9.60
C VAL A 95 -7.74 -2.74 8.66
N ARG A 96 -8.93 -2.32 9.10
CA ARG A 96 -10.19 -2.64 8.42
C ARG A 96 -11.09 -1.42 8.28
N HIS A 97 -11.93 -1.47 7.26
CA HIS A 97 -13.04 -0.54 7.09
C HIS A 97 -14.13 -1.20 6.24
N GLY A 98 -15.41 -0.91 6.51
CA GLY A 98 -16.52 -1.44 5.71
C GLY A 98 -16.56 -2.98 5.60
N GLY A 99 -16.00 -3.71 6.57
CA GLY A 99 -15.92 -5.18 6.54
C GLY A 99 -14.77 -5.76 5.71
N ALA A 100 -13.98 -4.94 5.02
CA ALA A 100 -12.78 -5.36 4.29
C ALA A 100 -11.49 -5.05 5.07
N VAL A 101 -10.43 -5.82 4.81
CA VAL A 101 -9.08 -5.55 5.33
C VAL A 101 -8.30 -4.74 4.30
N TYR A 102 -7.67 -3.65 4.74
CA TYR A 102 -6.86 -2.77 3.89
C TYR A 102 -5.36 -2.86 4.21
N GLY A 103 -5.01 -3.39 5.38
CA GLY A 103 -3.63 -3.57 5.79
C GLY A 103 -3.51 -4.25 7.14
N TYR A 104 -2.30 -4.21 7.68
CA TYR A 104 -1.94 -4.82 8.94
C TYR A 104 -0.97 -3.92 9.70
N VAL A 105 -1.20 -3.74 11.00
CA VAL A 105 -0.16 -3.24 11.90
C VAL A 105 0.49 -4.42 12.60
N TRP A 106 1.81 -4.53 12.50
CA TRP A 106 2.58 -5.61 13.10
C TRP A 106 3.41 -5.11 14.26
N LEU A 107 3.40 -5.88 15.34
CA LEU A 107 4.32 -5.73 16.46
C LEU A 107 5.28 -6.91 16.51
N LEU A 108 6.54 -6.63 16.77
CA LEU A 108 7.48 -7.65 17.24
C LEU A 108 7.23 -7.84 18.73
N ASP A 109 6.77 -9.03 19.12
CA ASP A 109 6.44 -9.30 20.52
C ASP A 109 7.73 -9.27 21.36
N SER A 110 7.71 -8.49 22.44
CA SER A 110 8.73 -8.48 23.48
C SER A 110 8.23 -9.35 24.65
N ALA A 111 9.13 -9.81 25.53
CA ALA A 111 8.86 -10.89 26.50
C ALA A 111 7.61 -10.74 27.40
N HIS A 112 6.97 -9.56 27.48
CA HIS A 112 5.77 -9.33 28.27
C HIS A 112 4.51 -8.95 27.47
N GLY A 113 4.62 -8.68 26.17
CA GLY A 113 3.53 -8.35 25.25
C GLY A 113 2.58 -7.21 25.66
N PRO A 114 1.83 -6.62 24.71
CA PRO A 114 0.82 -5.62 25.05
C PRO A 114 -0.37 -6.24 25.80
N THR A 115 -0.89 -5.51 26.79
CA THR A 115 -2.09 -5.90 27.55
C THR A 115 -3.37 -5.77 26.71
N ALA A 116 -4.45 -6.43 27.12
CA ALA A 116 -5.73 -6.34 26.41
C ALA A 116 -6.28 -4.89 26.30
N PRO A 117 -6.20 -4.02 27.33
CA PRO A 117 -6.58 -2.62 27.19
C PRO A 117 -5.71 -1.85 26.19
N GLN A 118 -4.40 -2.06 26.21
CA GLN A 118 -3.48 -1.43 25.24
C GLN A 118 -3.80 -1.85 23.81
N LEU A 119 -4.08 -3.13 23.60
CA LEU A 119 -4.51 -3.65 22.31
C LEU A 119 -5.85 -3.06 21.86
N ALA A 120 -6.81 -2.89 22.77
CA ALA A 120 -8.09 -2.25 22.46
C ALA A 120 -7.90 -0.78 22.02
N SER A 121 -7.03 -0.02 22.72
CA SER A 121 -6.69 1.35 22.32
C SER A 121 -5.98 1.38 20.96
N ALA A 122 -5.03 0.49 20.70
CA ALA A 122 -4.35 0.41 19.42
C ALA A 122 -5.29 0.03 18.26
N MET A 123 -6.31 -0.80 18.51
CA MET A 123 -7.33 -1.11 17.51
C MET A 123 -8.14 0.13 17.11
N GLN A 124 -8.41 1.07 18.01
CA GLN A 124 -9.08 2.33 17.66
C GLN A 124 -8.22 3.21 16.73
N VAL A 125 -6.89 3.14 16.85
CA VAL A 125 -5.99 3.79 15.91
C VAL A 125 -5.98 3.04 14.57
N ALA A 126 -5.97 1.70 14.60
CA ALA A 126 -6.05 0.87 13.39
C ALA A 126 -7.35 1.10 12.61
N ASP A 127 -8.47 1.35 13.28
CA ASP A 127 -9.74 1.70 12.62
C ASP A 127 -9.65 3.03 11.86
N ARG A 128 -9.03 4.06 12.45
CA ARG A 128 -8.74 5.35 11.78
C ARG A 128 -7.83 5.17 10.56
N ILE A 129 -6.79 4.34 10.68
CA ILE A 129 -5.93 3.99 9.53
C ILE A 129 -6.76 3.28 8.45
N GLY A 130 -7.69 2.41 8.85
CA GLY A 130 -8.58 1.69 7.95
C GLY A 130 -9.48 2.60 7.13
N GLU A 131 -10.07 3.61 7.76
CA GLU A 131 -10.85 4.67 7.09
C GLU A 131 -10.01 5.37 6.01
N LEU A 132 -8.81 5.82 6.35
CA LEU A 132 -7.91 6.50 5.40
C LEU A 132 -7.53 5.61 4.21
N LEU A 133 -7.15 4.36 4.47
CA LEU A 133 -6.78 3.43 3.40
C LEU A 133 -7.98 3.04 2.52
N ALA A 134 -9.18 3.01 3.07
CA ALA A 134 -10.40 2.74 2.30
C ALA A 134 -10.80 3.90 1.40
N ASP A 135 -10.66 5.14 1.89
CA ASP A 135 -10.86 6.35 1.09
C ASP A 135 -9.84 6.40 -0.06
N GLU A 136 -8.56 6.09 0.22
CA GLU A 136 -7.52 6.01 -0.81
C GLU A 136 -7.84 4.94 -1.86
N ALA A 137 -8.22 3.73 -1.44
CA ALA A 137 -8.58 2.65 -2.38
C ALA A 137 -9.77 3.04 -3.27
N THR A 138 -10.77 3.71 -2.68
CA THR A 138 -11.95 4.21 -3.43
C THR A 138 -11.54 5.27 -4.45
N ALA A 139 -10.63 6.17 -4.09
CA ALA A 139 -10.09 7.17 -5.00
C ALA A 139 -9.25 6.55 -6.13
N GLU A 140 -8.42 5.54 -5.82
CA GLU A 140 -7.64 4.78 -6.81
C GLU A 140 -8.54 4.05 -7.82
N ASP A 141 -9.63 3.43 -7.35
CA ASP A 141 -10.62 2.77 -8.20
C ASP A 141 -11.36 3.77 -9.10
N ALA A 142 -11.73 4.92 -8.55
CA ALA A 142 -12.32 6.02 -9.32
C ALA A 142 -11.35 6.52 -10.39
N ALA A 143 -10.11 6.81 -10.02
CA ALA A 143 -9.08 7.26 -10.97
C ALA A 143 -8.86 6.23 -12.08
N THR A 144 -8.79 4.94 -11.75
CA THR A 144 -8.63 3.85 -12.73
C THR A 144 -9.79 3.77 -13.71
N ARG A 145 -11.03 3.87 -13.20
CA ARG A 145 -12.23 3.86 -14.04
C ARG A 145 -12.27 5.05 -14.99
N GLU A 146 -12.03 6.26 -14.48
CA GLU A 146 -12.10 7.48 -15.29
C GLU A 146 -10.92 7.59 -16.26
N PHE A 147 -9.73 7.14 -15.88
CA PHE A 147 -8.59 7.00 -16.78
C PHE A 147 -8.90 6.08 -17.95
N ARG A 148 -9.47 4.90 -17.69
CA ARG A 148 -9.92 3.97 -18.74
C ARG A 148 -10.89 4.64 -19.69
N ARG A 149 -11.89 5.36 -19.17
CA ARG A 149 -12.84 6.11 -20.01
C ARG A 149 -12.12 7.14 -20.88
N ALA A 150 -11.27 7.98 -20.30
CA ALA A 150 -10.56 9.03 -21.02
C ALA A 150 -9.69 8.51 -22.19
N VAL A 151 -9.06 7.32 -22.05
CA VAL A 151 -8.22 6.73 -23.10
C VAL A 151 -8.98 5.87 -24.11
N THR A 152 -10.29 5.66 -23.92
CA THR A 152 -11.14 4.83 -24.80
C THR A 152 -12.23 5.62 -25.52
N THR A 153 -12.63 6.78 -25.00
CA THR A 153 -13.65 7.65 -25.59
C THR A 153 -13.05 8.79 -26.41
N THR A 154 -13.91 9.49 -27.17
CA THR A 154 -13.58 10.69 -27.95
C THR A 154 -14.45 11.87 -27.55
N ASP A 155 -14.06 13.07 -28.01
CA ASP A 155 -14.86 14.30 -27.92
C ASP A 155 -15.33 14.64 -26.49
N TRP A 156 -16.58 15.05 -26.32
CA TRP A 156 -17.14 15.50 -25.04
C TRP A 156 -17.12 14.43 -23.93
N GLU A 157 -17.18 13.15 -24.30
CA GLU A 157 -17.11 12.04 -23.33
C GLU A 157 -15.70 11.94 -22.73
N ARG A 158 -14.66 12.23 -23.54
CA ARG A 158 -13.29 12.30 -23.06
C ARG A 158 -13.12 13.46 -22.09
N ASP A 159 -13.64 14.65 -22.43
CA ASP A 159 -13.54 15.82 -21.55
C ASP A 159 -14.22 15.58 -20.20
N THR A 160 -15.39 14.94 -20.22
CA THR A 160 -16.11 14.53 -19.00
C THR A 160 -15.30 13.52 -18.17
N ALA A 161 -14.70 12.52 -18.83
CA ALA A 161 -13.86 11.53 -18.16
C ALA A 161 -12.58 12.15 -17.58
N LEU A 162 -11.96 13.12 -18.28
CA LEU A 162 -10.79 13.85 -17.79
C LEU A 162 -11.13 14.72 -16.57
N ALA A 163 -12.29 15.39 -16.57
CA ALA A 163 -12.76 16.14 -15.40
C ALA A 163 -12.98 15.22 -14.20
N ALA A 164 -13.62 14.06 -14.39
CA ALA A 164 -13.84 13.08 -13.33
C ALA A 164 -12.53 12.44 -12.84
N LEU A 165 -11.59 12.16 -13.75
CA LEU A 165 -10.24 11.69 -13.41
C LEU A 165 -9.51 12.73 -12.55
N ARG A 166 -9.55 14.00 -12.92
CA ARG A 166 -8.95 15.09 -12.13
C ARG A 166 -9.56 15.17 -10.73
N ALA A 167 -10.88 15.02 -10.60
CA ALA A 167 -11.53 14.96 -9.29
C ALA A 167 -11.04 13.77 -8.45
N ALA A 168 -10.90 12.59 -9.06
CA ALA A 168 -10.42 11.39 -8.37
C ALA A 168 -8.94 11.47 -7.96
N LEU A 169 -8.09 12.15 -8.73
CA LEU A 169 -6.69 12.40 -8.39
C LEU A 169 -6.52 13.41 -7.23
N GLY A 170 -7.59 14.15 -6.89
CA GLY A 170 -7.65 15.03 -5.73
C GLY A 170 -6.53 16.08 -5.73
N PRO A 171 -5.77 16.23 -4.62
CA PRO A 171 -4.68 17.21 -4.51
C PRO A 171 -3.57 17.06 -5.55
N HIS A 172 -3.51 15.92 -6.23
CA HIS A 172 -2.50 15.60 -7.22
C HIS A 172 -2.99 15.76 -8.67
N ALA A 173 -4.17 16.34 -8.90
CA ALA A 173 -4.77 16.47 -10.23
C ALA A 173 -3.94 17.32 -11.22
N ASP A 174 -3.15 18.27 -10.70
CA ASP A 174 -2.34 19.21 -11.48
C ASP A 174 -0.85 18.84 -11.54
N ASP A 175 -0.48 17.70 -10.96
CA ASP A 175 0.87 17.16 -11.13
C ASP A 175 1.12 16.74 -12.59
N LEU A 176 2.39 16.58 -12.95
CA LEU A 176 2.76 16.04 -14.26
C LEU A 176 2.52 14.53 -14.30
N TYR A 177 1.77 14.07 -15.31
CA TYR A 177 1.53 12.66 -15.58
C TYR A 177 2.04 12.25 -16.96
N THR A 178 2.47 11.00 -17.06
CA THR A 178 2.74 10.32 -18.33
C THR A 178 1.87 9.08 -18.44
N VAL A 179 1.49 8.70 -19.66
CA VAL A 179 0.79 7.45 -19.95
C VAL A 179 1.78 6.50 -20.60
N LEU A 180 2.09 5.40 -19.90
CA LEU A 180 2.89 4.31 -20.44
C LEU A 180 1.96 3.25 -21.04
N CYS A 181 2.20 2.90 -22.30
CA CYS A 181 1.48 1.82 -22.99
C CYS A 181 2.43 0.65 -23.25
N VAL A 182 2.07 -0.54 -22.79
CA VAL A 182 2.84 -1.77 -23.02
C VAL A 182 1.99 -2.74 -23.85
N ALA A 183 2.51 -3.17 -25.00
CA ALA A 183 1.87 -4.14 -25.88
C ALA A 183 2.91 -5.09 -26.52
N PRO A 184 2.58 -6.39 -26.69
CA PRO A 184 1.36 -7.05 -26.23
C PRO A 184 1.39 -7.28 -24.71
N TRP A 185 0.25 -7.11 -24.04
CA TRP A 185 0.09 -7.43 -22.61
C TRP A 185 -0.51 -8.85 -22.44
N PRO A 186 0.16 -9.75 -21.69
CA PRO A 186 -0.24 -11.15 -21.63
C PRO A 186 -1.37 -11.45 -20.63
N ALA A 187 -1.63 -10.56 -19.66
CA ALA A 187 -2.61 -10.79 -18.61
C ALA A 187 -3.94 -10.06 -18.85
N GLU A 188 -5.01 -10.50 -18.19
CA GLU A 188 -6.33 -9.84 -18.22
C GLU A 188 -6.36 -8.59 -17.34
N GLU A 189 -5.64 -8.63 -16.22
CA GLU A 189 -5.60 -7.57 -15.23
C GLU A 189 -4.29 -6.78 -15.29
N PRO A 190 -4.31 -5.49 -14.89
CA PRO A 190 -3.10 -4.75 -14.65
C PRO A 190 -2.34 -5.35 -13.46
N PRO A 191 -1.01 -5.17 -13.38
CA PRO A 191 -0.31 -5.49 -12.15
C PRO A 191 -0.80 -4.57 -11.02
N PRO A 192 -0.68 -4.98 -9.74
CA PRO A 192 -1.00 -4.09 -8.62
C PRO A 192 -0.25 -2.76 -8.73
N ALA A 193 -0.94 -1.64 -8.58
CA ALA A 193 -0.41 -0.29 -8.81
C ALA A 193 0.90 -0.03 -8.02
N ARG A 194 1.02 -0.62 -6.82
CA ARG A 194 2.17 -0.48 -5.92
C ARG A 194 3.47 -1.12 -6.44
N ARG A 195 3.40 -2.00 -7.45
CA ARG A 195 4.62 -2.57 -8.09
C ARG A 195 5.38 -1.54 -8.91
N VAL A 196 4.71 -0.49 -9.40
CA VAL A 196 5.34 0.58 -10.18
C VAL A 196 5.16 1.90 -9.42
N PRO A 197 6.20 2.38 -8.72
CA PRO A 197 6.13 3.62 -7.97
C PRO A 197 5.61 4.78 -8.81
N GLY A 198 4.66 5.53 -8.27
CA GLY A 198 4.05 6.67 -8.96
C GLY A 198 2.87 6.31 -9.87
N THR A 199 2.47 5.04 -9.96
CA THR A 199 1.23 4.67 -10.66
C THR A 199 0.02 5.27 -9.94
N ALA A 200 -0.76 6.07 -10.65
CA ALA A 200 -2.01 6.65 -10.16
C ALA A 200 -3.24 5.87 -10.67
N ALA A 201 -3.14 5.24 -11.83
CA ALA A 201 -4.19 4.42 -12.42
C ALA A 201 -3.58 3.43 -13.43
N ALA A 202 -4.19 2.25 -13.58
CA ALA A 202 -3.78 1.30 -14.61
C ALA A 202 -4.97 0.52 -15.15
N CYS A 203 -5.02 0.30 -16.47
CA CYS A 203 -6.06 -0.53 -17.07
C CYS A 203 -5.54 -1.34 -18.25
N VAL A 204 -6.13 -2.52 -18.46
CA VAL A 204 -5.91 -3.32 -19.67
C VAL A 204 -6.98 -2.96 -20.69
N LEU A 205 -6.54 -2.75 -21.93
CA LEU A 205 -7.38 -2.34 -23.05
C LEU A 205 -7.19 -3.31 -24.23
N PRO A 206 -8.22 -3.54 -25.05
CA PRO A 206 -8.06 -4.26 -26.32
C PRO A 206 -7.22 -3.43 -27.31
N THR A 207 -6.58 -4.12 -28.24
CA THR A 207 -5.88 -3.53 -29.39
C THR A 207 -6.61 -3.89 -30.68
N ALA A 208 -6.47 -3.07 -31.73
CA ALA A 208 -7.13 -3.28 -33.02
C ALA A 208 -6.77 -4.64 -33.67
N GLY A 209 -5.60 -5.20 -33.35
CA GLY A 209 -5.13 -6.49 -33.86
C GLY A 209 -5.56 -7.71 -33.04
N GLY A 210 -6.54 -7.60 -32.14
CA GLY A 210 -7.04 -8.72 -31.32
C GLY A 210 -6.16 -9.07 -30.11
N GLY A 211 -5.11 -8.31 -29.83
CA GLY A 211 -4.31 -8.41 -28.61
C GLY A 211 -4.77 -7.47 -27.50
N ARG A 212 -4.02 -7.43 -26.39
CA ARG A 212 -4.24 -6.49 -25.27
C ARG A 212 -3.05 -5.57 -25.10
N ARG A 213 -3.30 -4.39 -24.52
CA ARG A 213 -2.28 -3.46 -24.05
C ARG A 213 -2.55 -3.07 -22.61
N LEU A 214 -1.50 -2.85 -21.84
CA LEU A 214 -1.58 -2.22 -20.53
C LEU A 214 -1.35 -0.72 -20.70
N ALA A 215 -2.27 0.11 -20.22
CA ALA A 215 -2.10 1.55 -20.10
C ALA A 215 -1.92 1.89 -18.61
N VAL A 216 -0.86 2.62 -18.28
CA VAL A 216 -0.53 3.03 -16.90
C VAL A 216 -0.37 4.54 -16.87
N LEU A 217 -1.15 5.21 -16.01
CA LEU A 217 -0.99 6.61 -15.70
C LEU A 217 0.03 6.73 -14.56
N VAL A 218 1.18 7.32 -14.85
CA VAL A 218 2.30 7.46 -13.91
C VAL A 218 2.54 8.93 -13.61
N ARG A 219 2.50 9.29 -12.32
CA ARG A 219 2.90 10.62 -11.85
C ARG A 219 4.41 10.76 -11.96
N VAL A 220 4.85 11.75 -12.71
CA VAL A 220 6.27 12.09 -12.87
C VAL A 220 6.67 13.01 -11.72
N ARG A 221 7.53 12.53 -10.83
CA ARG A 221 8.19 13.39 -9.84
C ARG A 221 9.49 13.90 -10.45
N THR A 222 9.48 15.12 -10.97
CA THR A 222 10.73 15.81 -11.28
C THR A 222 11.40 16.15 -9.95
N GLY A 223 12.46 15.43 -9.59
CA GLY A 223 13.35 15.90 -8.53
C GLY A 223 13.85 17.29 -8.94
N THR A 224 13.87 18.24 -8.01
CA THR A 224 14.59 19.50 -8.23
C THR A 224 16.05 19.15 -8.54
N GLY A 225 16.42 19.15 -9.83
CA GLY A 225 17.78 18.88 -10.29
C GLY A 225 17.99 17.77 -11.33
N VAL A 226 16.97 17.14 -11.91
CA VAL A 226 17.16 16.25 -13.07
C VAL A 226 16.82 17.01 -14.36
N PRO A 227 17.76 17.17 -15.32
CA PRO A 227 17.47 17.90 -16.55
C PRO A 227 16.36 17.21 -17.36
N ALA A 228 15.47 18.02 -17.91
CA ALA A 228 14.37 17.63 -18.79
C ALA A 228 14.92 16.92 -20.05
N SER A 229 15.15 15.61 -19.94
CA SER A 229 15.55 14.75 -21.05
C SER A 229 15.20 13.30 -20.75
N VAL A 230 13.91 13.03 -20.61
CA VAL A 230 13.36 11.76 -21.13
C VAL A 230 12.30 12.15 -22.14
N LEU A 231 12.73 12.04 -23.38
CA LEU A 231 12.09 12.44 -24.61
C LEU A 231 10.82 11.63 -24.90
N SER A 232 9.94 12.27 -25.66
CA SER A 232 8.99 11.70 -26.62
C SER A 232 9.16 10.21 -26.94
N ALA A 233 8.05 9.48 -26.82
CA ALA A 233 7.69 8.46 -27.80
C ALA A 233 6.17 8.42 -27.92
N ALA A 234 5.65 9.26 -28.82
CA ALA A 234 4.42 8.99 -29.53
C ALA A 234 4.69 7.91 -30.59
N GLY A 235 3.74 6.98 -30.73
CA GLY A 235 3.70 5.91 -31.74
C GLY A 235 2.47 5.05 -31.52
#